data_AF-A0A7U6JGM9-F1
#
_entry.id   AF-A0A7U6JGM9-F1
#
_cell.length_a   1.000
_cell.length_b   1.000
_cell.length_c   1.000
_cell.angle_alpha   90.00
_cell.angle_beta   90.00
_cell.angle_gamma   90.00
#
_symmetry.space_group_name_H-M   'P 1'
#
loop_
_entity.id
_entity.type
_entity.pdbx_description
1 polymer ?
#
loop_
_entity_poly.entity_id
_entity_poly.type
_entity_poly.pdbx_seq_one_letter_code
_entity_poly.pdbx_strand_id
1 'polypeptide(L)'
;MIKSGKNYIDKNTQCLENIIGYKIKEYSAPNGVHPEVVTKILESEGFNSYYYTGDNGSVPNRTFLNGSMVSSNIVAFPITSYKKYASLYEMYQGGVSSKEVEKFLNDLTNYAIKTKTVRLFYSHPYDFPLYEDALRKYFLNLINLKNEGKIQIKPMSYFAEFFQNLFSAKFEIDLNKKIILVNGRCLNGFVIALPKEFIAKPETPGIQVEVDENYTYLKILEKDKTNVKIPFELKN
;
A
#
# COMPACT_ATOMS: atom_id res chain seq x y z
N MET A 1 -20.95 -22.40 9.47
CA MET A 1 -19.62 -21.86 9.13
C MET A 1 -19.51 -20.34 9.30
N ILE A 2 -20.44 -19.51 8.80
CA ILE A 2 -20.34 -18.04 8.92
C ILE A 2 -20.38 -17.54 10.39
N LYS A 3 -21.29 -18.08 11.21
CA LYS A 3 -21.43 -17.72 12.63
C LYS A 3 -20.21 -18.09 13.49
N SER A 4 -19.48 -19.16 13.14
CA SER A 4 -18.28 -19.57 13.88
C SER A 4 -17.09 -18.69 13.54
N GLY A 5 -16.88 -18.36 12.25
CA GLY A 5 -15.78 -17.48 11.82
C GLY A 5 -15.86 -16.08 12.43
N LYS A 6 -17.05 -15.46 12.40
CA LYS A 6 -17.26 -14.14 13.02
C LYS A 6 -16.94 -14.16 14.52
N ASN A 7 -17.44 -15.15 15.26
CA ASN A 7 -17.20 -15.26 16.70
C ASN A 7 -15.71 -15.30 17.07
N TYR A 8 -14.87 -16.00 16.28
CA TYR A 8 -13.42 -16.01 16.53
C TYR A 8 -12.76 -14.67 16.21
N ILE A 9 -13.15 -14.01 15.13
CA ILE A 9 -12.65 -12.67 14.78
C ILE A 9 -13.03 -11.68 15.88
N ASP A 10 -14.29 -11.67 16.32
CA ASP A 10 -14.78 -10.78 17.37
C ASP A 10 -14.01 -11.00 18.69
N LYS A 11 -13.88 -12.25 19.15
CA LYS A 11 -13.17 -12.58 20.40
C LYS A 11 -11.70 -12.18 20.34
N ASN A 12 -11.03 -12.46 19.23
CA ASN A 12 -9.63 -12.07 19.04
C ASN A 12 -9.48 -10.55 19.04
N THR A 13 -10.37 -9.85 18.32
CA THR A 13 -10.38 -8.38 18.24
C THR A 13 -10.58 -7.78 19.63
N GLN A 14 -11.63 -8.19 20.35
CA GLN A 14 -11.90 -7.71 21.71
C GLN A 14 -10.74 -7.97 22.67
N CYS A 15 -10.14 -9.16 22.62
CA CYS A 15 -8.99 -9.51 23.44
C CYS A 15 -7.81 -8.55 23.18
N LEU A 16 -7.44 -8.37 21.91
CA LEU A 16 -6.30 -7.54 21.55
C LEU A 16 -6.57 -6.05 21.78
N GLU A 17 -7.75 -5.54 21.45
CA GLU A 17 -8.13 -4.13 21.66
C GLU A 17 -8.13 -3.76 23.15
N ASN A 18 -8.60 -4.66 24.02
CA ASN A 18 -8.52 -4.47 25.48
C ASN A 18 -7.08 -4.39 26.00
N ILE A 19 -6.14 -5.07 25.34
CA ILE A 19 -4.71 -5.05 25.72
C ILE A 19 -4.01 -3.80 25.19
N ILE A 20 -4.24 -3.44 23.93
CA ILE A 20 -3.47 -2.38 23.24
C ILE A 20 -4.09 -0.99 23.39
N GLY A 21 -5.38 -0.89 23.77
CA GLY A 21 -6.07 0.38 24.02
C GLY A 21 -6.46 1.17 22.77
N TYR A 22 -6.40 0.57 21.57
CA TYR A 22 -6.85 1.18 20.32
C TYR A 22 -7.55 0.17 19.42
N LYS A 23 -8.39 0.69 18.52
CA LYS A 23 -9.16 -0.13 17.57
C LYS A 23 -8.26 -0.77 16.51
N ILE A 24 -8.38 -2.08 16.33
CA ILE A 24 -7.68 -2.81 15.27
C ILE A 24 -8.40 -2.57 13.94
N LYS A 25 -7.61 -2.30 12.89
CA LYS A 25 -8.09 -2.06 11.52
C LYS A 25 -7.56 -3.06 10.50
N GLU A 26 -6.65 -3.94 10.92
CA GLU A 26 -5.84 -4.78 10.06
C GLU A 26 -6.05 -6.25 10.40
N TYR A 27 -6.27 -7.08 9.37
CA TYR A 27 -6.52 -8.50 9.56
C TYR A 27 -5.44 -9.36 8.91
N SER A 28 -5.12 -10.46 9.59
CA SER A 28 -4.20 -11.48 9.13
C SER A 28 -4.90 -12.83 9.18
N ALA A 29 -5.27 -13.35 8.00
CA ALA A 29 -5.92 -14.65 7.88
C ALA A 29 -4.97 -15.77 8.34
N PRO A 30 -5.37 -16.65 9.27
CA PRO A 30 -4.57 -17.80 9.64
C PRO A 30 -4.26 -18.68 8.41
N ASN A 31 -2.99 -19.06 8.24
CA ASN A 31 -2.50 -19.87 7.12
C ASN A 31 -2.78 -19.29 5.71
N GLY A 32 -3.09 -17.99 5.61
CA GLY A 32 -3.41 -17.35 4.33
C GLY A 32 -4.74 -17.77 3.72
N VAL A 33 -5.58 -18.50 4.46
CA VAL A 33 -6.88 -18.98 3.99
C VAL A 33 -7.93 -17.88 4.20
N HIS A 34 -8.32 -17.22 3.11
CA HIS A 34 -9.23 -16.06 3.15
C HIS A 34 -10.49 -16.27 2.29
N PRO A 35 -11.52 -16.96 2.80
CA PRO A 35 -12.81 -17.10 2.10
C PRO A 35 -13.51 -15.74 1.92
N GLU A 36 -14.29 -15.57 0.85
CA GLU A 36 -15.01 -14.32 0.52
C GLU A 36 -15.81 -13.75 1.70
N VAL A 37 -16.46 -14.62 2.47
CA VAL A 37 -17.28 -14.22 3.62
C VAL A 37 -16.48 -13.48 4.71
N VAL A 38 -15.18 -13.75 4.82
CA VAL A 38 -14.31 -13.08 5.80
C VAL A 38 -14.23 -11.60 5.49
N THR A 39 -14.06 -11.20 4.23
CA THR A 39 -14.01 -9.77 3.87
C THR A 39 -15.27 -9.03 4.31
N LYS A 40 -16.46 -9.62 4.13
CA LYS A 40 -17.73 -9.03 4.59
C LYS A 40 -17.80 -8.88 6.11
N ILE A 41 -17.30 -9.87 6.85
CA ILE A 41 -17.21 -9.81 8.32
C ILE A 41 -16.26 -8.68 8.74
N LEU A 42 -15.06 -8.64 8.18
CA LEU A 42 -14.05 -7.61 8.46
C LEU A 42 -14.62 -6.21 8.24
N GLU A 43 -15.38 -6.02 7.16
CA GLU A 43 -15.98 -4.72 6.84
C GLU A 43 -17.00 -4.31 7.89
N SER A 44 -17.84 -5.25 8.32
CA SER A 44 -18.84 -5.00 9.37
C SER A 44 -18.24 -4.68 10.74
N GLU A 45 -17.04 -5.20 11.04
CA GLU A 45 -16.32 -4.94 12.29
C GLU A 45 -15.46 -3.66 12.23
N GLY A 46 -15.34 -3.05 11.05
CA GLY A 46 -14.61 -1.78 10.84
C GLY A 46 -13.12 -1.95 10.57
N PHE A 47 -12.70 -3.12 10.09
CA PHE A 47 -11.39 -3.29 9.48
C PHE A 47 -11.35 -2.57 8.12
N ASN A 48 -10.18 -2.10 7.72
CA ASN A 48 -9.98 -1.44 6.42
C ASN A 48 -8.98 -2.17 5.52
N SER A 49 -8.28 -3.17 6.07
CA SER A 49 -7.24 -3.88 5.33
C SER A 49 -6.98 -5.29 5.85
N TYR A 50 -6.46 -6.12 4.95
CA TYR A 50 -5.96 -7.46 5.26
C TYR A 50 -4.81 -7.84 4.34
N TYR A 51 -3.88 -8.68 4.79
CA TYR A 51 -2.89 -9.26 3.88
C TYR A 51 -3.54 -10.34 3.01
N TYR A 52 -3.06 -10.49 1.78
CA TYR A 52 -3.64 -11.37 0.78
C TYR A 52 -2.57 -12.23 0.12
N THR A 53 -2.86 -13.51 -0.06
CA THR A 53 -1.95 -14.50 -0.67
C THR A 53 -2.09 -14.61 -2.19
N GLY A 54 -3.17 -14.06 -2.75
CA GLY A 54 -3.36 -13.93 -4.20
C GLY A 54 -2.73 -12.66 -4.76
N ASP A 55 -2.76 -12.52 -6.09
CA ASP A 55 -2.27 -11.36 -6.84
C ASP A 55 -0.84 -10.93 -6.47
N ASN A 56 0.00 -11.92 -6.19
CA ASN A 56 1.40 -11.72 -5.83
C ASN A 56 2.13 -11.00 -6.98
N GLY A 57 2.58 -9.78 -6.71
CA GLY A 57 3.12 -8.86 -7.72
C GLY A 57 2.27 -7.60 -7.94
N SER A 58 1.02 -7.57 -7.49
CA SER A 58 0.18 -6.37 -7.51
C SER A 58 0.42 -5.46 -6.31
N VAL A 59 0.09 -4.18 -6.47
CA VAL A 59 0.01 -3.21 -5.37
C VAL A 59 -1.27 -3.45 -4.55
N PRO A 60 -1.41 -2.87 -3.34
CA PRO A 60 -2.65 -2.97 -2.58
C PRO A 60 -3.84 -2.46 -3.40
N ASN A 61 -4.92 -3.22 -3.43
CA ASN A 61 -6.07 -2.94 -4.28
C ASN A 61 -7.36 -3.57 -3.73
N ARG A 62 -8.49 -3.26 -4.37
CA ARG A 62 -9.75 -3.98 -4.20
C ARG A 62 -9.67 -5.32 -4.91
N THR A 63 -10.16 -6.36 -4.26
CA THR A 63 -10.19 -7.72 -4.81
C THR A 63 -11.50 -7.98 -5.56
N PHE A 64 -11.40 -8.80 -6.60
CA PHE A 64 -12.52 -9.24 -7.41
C PHE A 64 -12.55 -10.77 -7.39
N LEU A 65 -13.73 -11.33 -7.17
CA LEU A 65 -13.98 -12.76 -7.21
C LEU A 65 -15.17 -13.02 -8.12
N ASN A 66 -15.02 -13.93 -9.07
CA ASN A 66 -16.06 -14.27 -10.06
C ASN A 66 -16.61 -13.02 -10.80
N GLY A 67 -15.72 -12.11 -11.19
CA GLY A 67 -16.06 -10.87 -11.90
C GLY A 67 -16.72 -9.78 -11.03
N SER A 68 -16.92 -10.02 -9.73
CA SER A 68 -17.55 -9.08 -8.81
C SER A 68 -16.56 -8.58 -7.77
N MET A 69 -16.63 -7.28 -7.45
CA MET A 69 -15.84 -6.70 -6.37
C MET A 69 -16.27 -7.28 -5.02
N VAL A 70 -15.32 -7.77 -4.23
CA VAL A 70 -15.62 -8.39 -2.93
C VAL A 70 -16.02 -7.35 -1.89
N SER A 71 -15.32 -6.22 -1.87
CA SER A 71 -15.64 -5.06 -1.03
C SER A 71 -15.06 -3.78 -1.65
N SER A 72 -15.83 -2.68 -1.58
CA SER A 72 -15.33 -1.35 -1.92
C SER A 72 -14.59 -0.66 -0.77
N ASN A 73 -14.78 -1.15 0.46
CA ASN A 73 -14.39 -0.49 1.71
C ASN A 73 -13.17 -1.12 2.38
N ILE A 74 -12.72 -2.28 1.90
CA ILE A 74 -11.50 -2.95 2.35
C ILE A 74 -10.46 -3.03 1.24
N VAL A 75 -9.20 -2.77 1.58
CA VAL A 75 -8.05 -2.90 0.69
C VAL A 75 -7.28 -4.18 1.03
N ALA A 76 -7.08 -5.03 0.04
CA ALA A 76 -6.22 -6.20 0.16
C ALA A 76 -4.75 -5.82 -0.08
N PHE A 77 -3.84 -6.41 0.69
CA PHE A 77 -2.41 -6.20 0.58
C PHE A 77 -1.73 -7.50 0.14
N PRO A 78 -1.49 -7.70 -1.16
CA PRO A 78 -0.78 -8.87 -1.65
C PRO A 78 0.60 -8.99 -1.00
N ILE A 79 0.92 -10.16 -0.46
CA ILE A 79 2.28 -10.46 0.00
C ILE A 79 3.19 -10.59 -1.21
N THR A 80 4.44 -10.16 -1.04
CA THR A 80 5.50 -10.40 -2.03
C THR A 80 6.32 -11.60 -1.58
N SER A 81 6.27 -12.68 -2.36
CA SER A 81 7.05 -13.90 -2.07
C SER A 81 8.46 -13.82 -2.65
N TYR A 82 9.39 -14.55 -2.04
CA TYR A 82 10.63 -14.92 -2.72
C TYR A 82 10.40 -16.24 -3.45
N LYS A 83 10.28 -16.18 -4.78
CA LYS A 83 9.93 -17.36 -5.59
C LYS A 83 8.64 -17.99 -5.02
N LYS A 84 8.74 -19.24 -4.54
CA LYS A 84 7.64 -20.01 -3.94
C LYS A 84 7.47 -19.82 -2.42
N TYR A 85 8.37 -19.10 -1.75
CA TYR A 85 8.38 -18.96 -0.29
C TYR A 85 7.74 -17.63 0.13
N ALA A 86 6.71 -17.71 0.96
CA ALA A 86 5.93 -16.59 1.49
C ALA A 86 6.51 -15.99 2.78
N SER A 87 7.36 -16.73 3.50
CA SER A 87 7.96 -16.31 4.78
C SER A 87 9.44 -16.69 4.89
N LEU A 88 10.16 -16.10 5.85
CA LEU A 88 11.54 -16.46 6.16
C LEU A 88 11.66 -17.92 6.61
N TYR A 89 10.68 -18.46 7.37
CA TYR A 89 10.71 -19.87 7.75
C TYR A 89 10.74 -20.79 6.53
N GLU A 90 9.87 -20.54 5.54
CA GLU A 90 9.82 -21.33 4.31
C GLU A 90 11.10 -21.16 3.48
N MET A 91 11.68 -19.96 3.45
CA MET A 91 12.99 -19.72 2.83
C MET A 91 14.08 -20.56 3.51
N TYR A 92 14.08 -20.64 4.83
CA TYR A 92 15.04 -21.42 5.61
C TYR A 92 14.89 -22.92 5.35
N GLN A 93 13.66 -23.45 5.43
CA GLN A 93 13.36 -24.84 5.06
C GLN A 93 13.73 -25.14 3.61
N GLY A 94 13.61 -24.13 2.75
CA GLY A 94 13.99 -24.18 1.35
C GLY A 94 15.48 -24.07 1.06
N GLY A 95 16.34 -23.93 2.07
CA GLY A 95 17.79 -23.80 1.94
C GLY A 95 18.25 -22.46 1.35
N VAL A 96 17.42 -21.41 1.39
CA VAL A 96 17.80 -20.09 0.88
C VAL A 96 18.87 -19.48 1.79
N SER A 97 19.97 -19.04 1.20
CA SER A 97 21.08 -18.48 1.97
C SER A 97 20.75 -17.11 2.57
N SER A 98 21.42 -16.76 3.68
CA SER A 98 21.30 -15.43 4.30
C SER A 98 21.62 -14.29 3.32
N LYS A 99 22.63 -14.49 2.46
CA LYS A 99 22.97 -13.55 1.39
C LYS A 99 21.84 -13.35 0.38
N GLU A 100 21.11 -14.40 0.03
CA GLU A 100 19.96 -14.30 -0.87
C GLU A 100 18.75 -13.63 -0.23
N VAL A 101 18.49 -13.87 1.06
CA VAL A 101 17.47 -13.14 1.83
C VAL A 101 17.78 -11.65 1.84
N GLU A 102 19.02 -11.28 2.21
CA GLU A 102 19.48 -9.89 2.22
C GLU A 102 19.29 -9.25 0.84
N LYS A 103 19.70 -9.95 -0.22
CA LYS A 103 19.56 -9.46 -1.60
C LYS A 103 18.09 -9.25 -1.97
N PHE A 104 17.23 -10.23 -1.70
CA PHE A 104 15.80 -10.17 -2.02
C PHE A 104 15.11 -8.97 -1.36
N LEU A 105 15.34 -8.76 -0.06
CA LEU A 105 14.71 -7.66 0.68
C LEU A 105 15.16 -6.29 0.17
N ASN A 106 16.45 -6.14 -0.15
CA ASN A 106 16.98 -4.93 -0.76
C ASN A 106 16.46 -4.72 -2.19
N ASP A 107 16.39 -5.76 -3.01
CA ASP A 107 15.83 -5.69 -4.37
C ASP A 107 14.35 -5.27 -4.32
N LEU A 108 13.56 -5.82 -3.40
CA LEU A 108 12.16 -5.46 -3.19
C LEU A 108 12.02 -3.97 -2.81
N THR A 109 12.91 -3.48 -1.95
CA THR A 109 12.92 -2.06 -1.54
C THR A 109 13.29 -1.15 -2.71
N ASN A 110 14.34 -1.50 -3.45
CA ASN A 110 14.78 -0.75 -4.63
C ASN A 110 13.71 -0.75 -5.73
N TYR A 111 13.02 -1.87 -5.92
CA TYR A 111 11.87 -1.95 -6.80
C TYR A 111 10.78 -0.97 -6.34
N ALA A 112 10.37 -1.01 -5.07
CA ALA A 112 9.33 -0.13 -4.54
C ALA A 112 9.67 1.36 -4.69
N ILE A 113 10.93 1.73 -4.50
CA ILE A 113 11.45 3.10 -4.75
C ILE A 113 11.33 3.44 -6.24
N LYS A 114 11.86 2.57 -7.11
CA LYS A 114 11.91 2.79 -8.56
C LYS A 114 10.51 2.92 -9.17
N THR A 115 9.58 2.07 -8.75
CA THR A 115 8.22 2.03 -9.28
C THR A 115 7.23 2.89 -8.50
N LYS A 116 7.65 3.51 -7.39
CA LYS A 116 6.80 4.34 -6.52
C LYS A 116 5.56 3.57 -6.02
N THR A 117 5.73 2.30 -5.65
CA THR A 117 4.64 1.40 -5.26
C THR A 117 4.74 0.95 -3.80
N VAL A 118 3.58 0.67 -3.19
CA VAL A 118 3.51 0.01 -1.87
C VAL A 118 3.69 -1.50 -2.03
N ARG A 119 4.53 -2.12 -1.19
CA ARG A 119 4.81 -3.56 -1.16
C ARG A 119 4.74 -4.09 0.27
N LEU A 120 4.23 -5.31 0.43
CA LEU A 120 4.19 -6.02 1.71
C LEU A 120 5.09 -7.25 1.64
N PHE A 121 6.00 -7.37 2.60
CA PHE A 121 6.71 -8.61 2.90
C PHE A 121 6.24 -9.12 4.26
N TYR A 122 6.02 -10.44 4.37
CA TYR A 122 5.48 -11.09 5.55
C TYR A 122 6.44 -12.15 6.09
N SER A 123 6.55 -12.22 7.42
CA SER A 123 7.19 -13.33 8.13
C SER A 123 6.77 -13.31 9.60
N HIS A 124 7.18 -14.32 10.37
CA HIS A 124 6.99 -14.35 11.81
C HIS A 124 8.20 -13.80 12.57
N PRO A 125 8.00 -13.15 13.73
CA PRO A 125 9.10 -12.68 14.57
C PRO A 125 10.07 -13.79 15.00
N TYR A 126 9.58 -15.02 15.20
CA TYR A 126 10.42 -16.16 15.58
C TYR A 126 11.27 -16.71 14.43
N ASP A 127 11.03 -16.26 13.19
CA ASP A 127 11.88 -16.61 12.04
C ASP A 127 13.13 -15.72 11.96
N PHE A 128 13.14 -14.59 12.67
CA PHE A 128 14.20 -13.59 12.53
C PHE A 128 15.59 -14.12 12.91
N PRO A 129 15.75 -14.93 13.99
CA PRO A 129 17.04 -15.53 14.31
C PRO A 129 17.62 -16.43 13.19
N LEU A 130 16.80 -16.95 12.27
CA LEU A 130 17.28 -17.77 11.15
C LEU A 130 18.11 -16.97 10.14
N TYR A 131 17.95 -15.63 10.13
CA TYR A 131 18.57 -14.71 9.18
C TYR A 131 19.05 -13.41 9.83
N GLU A 132 19.54 -13.49 11.07
CA GLU A 132 19.88 -12.32 11.90
C GLU A 132 20.78 -11.30 11.17
N ASP A 133 21.89 -11.76 10.59
CA ASP A 133 22.83 -10.88 9.89
C ASP A 133 22.22 -10.17 8.68
N ALA A 134 21.41 -10.88 7.89
CA ALA A 134 20.73 -10.32 6.72
C ALA A 134 19.70 -9.26 7.13
N LEU A 135 18.89 -9.56 8.15
CA LEU A 135 17.86 -8.65 8.66
C LEU A 135 18.48 -7.42 9.31
N ARG A 136 19.57 -7.55 10.07
CA ARG A 136 20.26 -6.41 10.68
C ARG A 136 20.73 -5.42 9.61
N LYS A 137 21.42 -5.90 8.57
CA LYS A 137 21.88 -5.04 7.47
C LYS A 137 20.73 -4.42 6.70
N TYR A 138 19.68 -5.20 6.43
CA TYR A 138 18.48 -4.72 5.76
C TYR A 138 17.79 -3.62 6.56
N PHE A 139 17.61 -3.78 7.87
CA PHE A 139 17.00 -2.75 8.72
C PHE A 139 17.84 -1.48 8.80
N LEU A 140 19.18 -1.59 8.87
CA LEU A 140 20.06 -0.42 8.79
C LEU A 140 19.87 0.34 7.46
N ASN A 141 19.81 -0.38 6.34
CA ASN A 141 19.53 0.22 5.04
C ASN A 141 18.14 0.91 5.00
N LEU A 142 17.10 0.25 5.50
CA LEU A 142 15.75 0.81 5.59
C LEU A 142 15.68 2.08 6.44
N ILE A 143 16.40 2.13 7.56
CA ILE A 143 16.48 3.32 8.42
C ILE A 143 17.12 4.48 7.64
N ASN A 144 18.23 4.23 6.93
CA ASN A 144 18.88 5.26 6.12
C ASN A 144 17.96 5.78 5.02
N LEU A 145 17.34 4.89 4.24
CA LEU A 145 16.40 5.27 3.17
C LEU A 145 15.18 6.03 3.70
N LYS A 146 14.68 5.68 4.88
CA LYS A 146 13.59 6.41 5.54
C LYS A 146 14.04 7.79 5.98
N ASN A 147 15.23 7.93 6.58
CA ASN A 147 15.78 9.21 7.02
C ASN A 147 16.08 10.15 5.83
N GLU A 148 16.47 9.59 4.68
CA GLU A 148 16.61 10.31 3.41
C GLU A 148 15.27 10.65 2.75
N GLY A 149 14.14 10.23 3.31
CA GLY A 149 12.80 10.47 2.77
C GLY A 149 12.48 9.65 1.50
N LYS A 150 13.29 8.66 1.15
CA LYS A 150 13.11 7.83 -0.06
C LYS A 150 12.00 6.79 0.06
N ILE A 151 11.72 6.34 1.28
CA ILE A 151 10.67 5.34 1.55
C ILE A 151 9.83 5.72 2.75
N GLN A 152 8.63 5.15 2.80
CA GLN A 152 7.79 5.15 3.99
C GLN A 152 7.53 3.72 4.43
N ILE A 153 7.69 3.47 5.73
CA ILE A 153 7.34 2.20 6.37
C ILE A 153 6.18 2.51 7.31
N LYS A 154 5.00 1.99 6.96
CA LYS A 154 3.74 2.27 7.66
C LYS A 154 2.88 1.01 7.75
N PRO A 155 1.97 0.92 8.74
CA PRO A 155 1.00 -0.16 8.81
C PRO A 155 0.09 -0.22 7.58
N MET A 156 -0.53 -1.37 7.30
CA MET A 156 -1.43 -1.54 6.15
C MET A 156 -2.59 -0.55 6.20
N SER A 157 -3.14 -0.30 7.39
CA SER A 157 -4.27 0.61 7.61
C SER A 157 -3.98 2.04 7.17
N TYR A 158 -2.74 2.52 7.31
CA TYR A 158 -2.33 3.84 6.84
C TYR A 158 -2.43 3.92 5.31
N PHE A 159 -1.85 2.95 4.61
CA PHE A 159 -1.93 2.90 3.15
C PHE A 159 -3.35 2.63 2.66
N ALA A 160 -4.13 1.84 3.39
CA ALA A 160 -5.52 1.56 3.05
C ALA A 160 -6.37 2.84 3.08
N GLU A 161 -6.17 3.70 4.08
CA GLU A 161 -6.83 5.01 4.13
C GLU A 161 -6.44 5.89 2.93
N PHE A 162 -5.16 5.92 2.55
CA PHE A 162 -4.69 6.61 1.35
C PHE A 162 -5.34 6.05 0.09
N PHE A 163 -5.34 4.73 -0.11
CA PHE A 163 -5.94 4.08 -1.27
C PHE A 163 -7.45 4.30 -1.32
N GLN A 164 -8.16 4.25 -0.19
CA GLN A 164 -9.61 4.52 -0.19
C GLN A 164 -9.93 5.97 -0.52
N ASN A 165 -9.08 6.89 -0.13
CA ASN A 165 -9.19 8.26 -0.54
C ASN A 165 -8.94 8.39 -2.05
N LEU A 166 -7.87 7.79 -2.57
CA LEU A 166 -7.53 7.75 -3.99
C LEU A 166 -8.65 7.15 -4.86
N PHE A 167 -9.19 5.99 -4.46
CA PHE A 167 -10.27 5.32 -5.18
C PHE A 167 -11.59 6.09 -5.17
N SER A 168 -11.77 7.01 -4.21
CA SER A 168 -12.96 7.88 -4.14
C SER A 168 -12.79 9.18 -4.94
N ALA A 169 -11.58 9.50 -5.36
CA ALA A 169 -11.31 10.72 -6.11
C ALA A 169 -11.72 10.59 -7.58
N LYS A 170 -12.14 11.72 -8.15
CA LYS A 170 -12.49 11.86 -9.57
C LYS A 170 -11.42 12.69 -10.25
N PHE A 171 -10.89 12.16 -11.35
CA PHE A 171 -9.92 12.81 -12.20
C PHE A 171 -10.56 13.06 -13.56
N GLU A 172 -10.54 14.30 -14.01
CA GLU A 172 -11.09 14.73 -15.29
C GLU A 172 -10.08 15.61 -16.01
N ILE A 173 -9.97 15.45 -17.33
CA ILE A 173 -9.12 16.28 -18.19
C ILE A 173 -10.02 16.92 -19.25
N ASP A 174 -10.09 18.25 -19.24
CA ASP A 174 -10.74 19.04 -20.28
C ASP A 174 -9.67 19.59 -21.23
N LEU A 175 -9.55 18.98 -22.42
CA LEU A 175 -8.57 19.37 -23.43
C LEU A 175 -8.89 20.73 -24.08
N ASN A 176 -10.18 21.10 -24.18
CA ASN A 176 -10.60 22.37 -24.79
C ASN A 176 -10.21 23.53 -23.88
N LYS A 177 -10.45 23.39 -22.58
CA LYS A 177 -10.05 24.38 -21.58
C LYS A 177 -8.61 24.18 -21.09
N LYS A 178 -7.93 23.12 -21.53
CA LYS A 178 -6.58 22.70 -21.12
C LYS A 178 -6.40 22.67 -19.60
N ILE A 179 -7.30 21.98 -18.91
CA ILE A 179 -7.33 21.90 -17.46
C ILE A 179 -7.49 20.45 -17.01
N ILE A 180 -6.77 20.09 -15.95
CA ILE A 180 -6.99 18.87 -15.16
C ILE A 180 -7.76 19.26 -13.90
N LEU A 181 -8.86 18.55 -13.64
CA LEU A 181 -9.66 18.68 -12.43
C LEU A 181 -9.52 17.42 -11.59
N VAL A 182 -9.18 17.60 -10.32
CA VAL A 182 -9.15 16.51 -9.34
C VAL A 182 -10.06 16.88 -8.19
N ASN A 183 -11.01 16.01 -7.88
CA ASN A 183 -11.96 16.18 -6.77
C ASN A 183 -11.90 14.94 -5.87
N GLY A 184 -11.86 15.14 -4.56
CA GLY A 184 -11.81 14.05 -3.59
C GLY A 184 -12.16 14.51 -2.18
N ARG A 185 -12.19 13.57 -1.23
CA ARG A 185 -12.48 13.89 0.18
C ARG A 185 -11.32 14.62 0.85
N CYS A 186 -10.10 14.26 0.50
CA CYS A 186 -8.87 14.94 0.85
C CYS A 186 -7.86 14.68 -0.27
N LEU A 187 -7.12 15.68 -0.72
CA LEU A 187 -6.14 15.53 -1.80
C LEU A 187 -4.70 15.64 -1.29
N ASN A 188 -4.51 15.86 0.01
CA ASN A 188 -3.18 15.89 0.61
C ASN A 188 -2.44 14.57 0.37
N GLY A 189 -1.21 14.67 -0.15
CA GLY A 189 -0.36 13.54 -0.50
C GLY A 189 -0.64 12.94 -1.89
N PHE A 190 -1.65 13.41 -2.62
CA PHE A 190 -1.88 12.95 -3.99
C PHE A 190 -0.78 13.46 -4.90
N VAL A 191 -0.37 12.61 -5.83
CA VAL A 191 0.61 12.91 -6.86
C VAL A 191 -0.01 12.68 -8.21
N ILE A 192 -0.02 13.71 -9.04
CA ILE A 192 -0.43 13.63 -10.44
C ILE A 192 0.83 13.58 -11.27
N ALA A 193 1.06 12.46 -11.95
CA ALA A 193 2.16 12.32 -12.89
C ALA A 193 1.69 12.72 -14.29
N LEU A 194 2.31 13.74 -14.87
CA LEU A 194 2.01 14.24 -16.19
C LEU A 194 3.18 13.95 -17.14
N PRO A 195 2.93 13.39 -18.33
CA PRO A 195 3.96 13.26 -19.36
C PRO A 195 4.61 14.62 -19.67
N LYS A 196 5.87 14.65 -20.09
CA LYS A 196 6.65 15.89 -20.33
C LYS A 196 6.07 16.81 -21.39
N GLU A 197 5.18 16.29 -22.22
CA GLU A 197 4.40 17.02 -23.21
C GLU A 197 3.41 17.97 -22.51
N PHE A 198 2.92 17.62 -21.32
CA PHE A 198 2.05 18.46 -20.51
C PHE A 198 2.88 19.42 -19.65
N ILE A 199 2.87 20.70 -19.99
CA ILE A 199 3.44 21.77 -19.18
C ILE A 199 2.35 22.24 -18.21
N ALA A 200 2.36 21.73 -16.98
CA ALA A 200 1.47 22.21 -15.95
C ALA A 200 1.90 23.58 -15.42
N LYS A 201 0.93 24.48 -15.27
CA LYS A 201 1.09 25.77 -14.60
C LYS A 201 0.24 25.75 -13.32
N PRO A 202 0.71 25.09 -12.25
CA PRO A 202 -0.04 25.03 -11.00
C PRO A 202 -0.13 26.45 -10.41
N GLU A 203 -1.25 27.12 -10.63
CA GLU A 203 -1.58 28.41 -10.00
C GLU A 203 -2.03 28.23 -8.55
N THR A 204 -2.20 26.99 -8.10
CA THR A 204 -2.73 26.66 -6.77
C THR A 204 -1.59 26.62 -5.74
N PRO A 205 -1.67 27.40 -4.66
CA PRO A 205 -0.75 27.28 -3.52
C PRO A 205 -0.70 25.84 -2.99
N GLY A 206 0.46 25.41 -2.48
CA GLY A 206 0.58 24.09 -1.86
C GLY A 206 0.75 22.91 -2.82
N ILE A 207 1.04 23.16 -4.11
CA ILE A 207 1.49 22.12 -5.05
C ILE A 207 3.03 22.17 -5.15
N GLN A 208 3.67 21.06 -4.81
CA GLN A 208 5.10 20.85 -5.03
C GLN A 208 5.31 20.19 -6.40
N VAL A 209 6.28 20.69 -7.17
CA VAL A 209 6.63 20.15 -8.48
C VAL A 209 7.95 19.39 -8.40
N GLU A 210 7.95 18.16 -8.88
CA GLU A 210 9.15 17.33 -9.06
C GLU A 210 9.20 16.85 -10.52
N VAL A 211 10.38 16.72 -11.12
CA VAL A 211 10.54 16.35 -12.53
C VAL A 211 11.58 15.25 -12.65
N ASP A 212 11.30 14.23 -13.44
CA ASP A 212 12.30 13.21 -13.85
C ASP A 212 12.48 13.18 -15.38
N GLU A 213 13.09 12.12 -15.91
CA GLU A 213 13.33 11.95 -17.34
C GLU A 213 12.05 11.89 -18.18
N ASN A 214 10.94 11.41 -17.61
CA ASN A 214 9.71 11.07 -18.34
C ASN A 214 8.49 11.89 -17.91
N TYR A 215 8.44 12.33 -16.64
CA TYR A 215 7.24 12.93 -16.05
C TYR A 215 7.52 14.19 -15.24
N THR A 216 6.50 15.05 -15.17
CA THR A 216 6.33 16.09 -14.16
C THR A 216 5.34 15.59 -13.11
N TYR A 217 5.75 15.56 -11.85
CA TYR A 217 4.93 15.18 -10.72
C TYR A 217 4.43 16.41 -9.99
N LEU A 218 3.11 16.52 -9.84
CA LEU A 218 2.45 17.55 -9.07
C LEU A 218 1.94 16.93 -7.78
N LYS A 219 2.63 17.23 -6.68
CA LYS A 219 2.30 16.72 -5.35
C LYS A 219 1.48 17.76 -4.58
N ILE A 220 0.27 17.39 -4.20
CA ILE A 220 -0.63 18.24 -3.45
C ILE A 220 -0.29 18.11 -1.97
N LEU A 221 0.16 19.20 -1.34
CA LEU A 221 0.60 19.23 0.08
C LEU A 221 -0.38 19.99 0.99
N GLU A 222 -1.35 20.67 0.40
CA GLU A 222 -2.33 21.44 1.16
C GLU A 222 -3.25 20.51 1.95
N LYS A 223 -3.27 20.71 3.27
CA LYS A 223 -4.18 20.00 4.18
C LYS A 223 -5.62 20.39 3.86
N ASP A 224 -6.53 19.44 3.96
CA ASP A 224 -7.97 19.63 3.74
C ASP A 224 -8.39 20.06 2.32
N LYS A 225 -7.47 20.02 1.35
CA LYS A 225 -7.80 20.30 -0.05
C LYS A 225 -8.74 19.24 -0.60
N THR A 226 -9.90 19.65 -1.14
CA THR A 226 -10.90 18.72 -1.71
C THR A 226 -11.01 18.81 -3.23
N ASN A 227 -10.54 19.91 -3.81
CA ASN A 227 -10.55 20.14 -5.25
C ASN A 227 -9.25 20.83 -5.68
N VAL A 228 -8.73 20.42 -6.83
CA VAL A 228 -7.55 21.01 -7.47
C VAL A 228 -7.83 21.21 -8.95
N LYS A 229 -7.49 22.40 -9.44
CA LYS A 229 -7.55 22.78 -10.85
C LYS A 229 -6.14 23.07 -11.33
N ILE A 230 -5.68 22.32 -12.32
CA ILE A 230 -4.33 22.45 -12.89
C ILE A 230 -4.46 22.82 -14.37
N PRO A 231 -4.27 24.10 -14.73
CA PRO A 231 -4.05 24.49 -16.11
C PRO A 231 -2.80 23.81 -16.67
N PHE A 232 -2.86 23.41 -17.94
CA PHE A 232 -1.71 22.87 -18.65
C PHE A 232 -1.59 23.43 -20.06
N GLU A 233 -0.40 23.33 -20.64
CA GLU A 233 -0.13 23.51 -22.06
C GLU A 233 0.44 22.22 -22.63
N LEU A 234 0.28 22.01 -23.94
CA LEU A 234 0.98 20.93 -24.63
C LEU A 234 2.22 21.51 -25.30
N LYS A 235 3.36 20.85 -25.16
CA LYS A 235 4.52 21.11 -26.01
C LYS A 235 4.12 20.76 -27.44
N ASN A 236 4.33 21.73 -28.34
CA ASN A 236 4.24 21.50 -29.78
C ASN A 236 5.31 20.51 -30.24
#